data_AF-A0A1C6EU25-F1
#
_entry.id   AF-A0A1C6EU25-F1
#
_cell.length_a   1.000
_cell.length_b   1.000
_cell.length_c   1.000
_cell.angle_alpha   90.00
_cell.angle_beta   90.00
_cell.angle_gamma   90.00
#
_symmetry.space_group_name_H-M   'P 1'
#
loop_
_entity.id
_entity.type
_entity.pdbx_description
1 polymer ?
#
loop_
_entity_poly.entity_id
_entity_poly.type
_entity_poly.pdbx_seq_one_letter_code
_entity_poly.pdbx_strand_id
1 'polypeptide(L)' 'MIPKSRKELADLVTETTLDVYEDLTPQLIERLEQIKHSQDLSESQKNDEVMLDMMGFVKSCTNEIIIDVLARIFGLE' A
#
# COMPACT_ATOMS: atom_id res chain seq x y z
N MET A 1 13.49 -8.20 -15.47
CA MET A 1 14.96 -8.04 -15.34
C MET A 1 15.40 -8.75 -14.07
N ILE A 2 16.35 -9.69 -14.13
CA ILE A 2 16.89 -10.33 -12.93
C ILE A 2 18.02 -9.46 -12.35
N PRO A 3 17.88 -8.89 -11.14
CA PRO A 3 18.92 -8.06 -10.52
C PRO A 3 20.18 -8.87 -10.25
N LYS A 4 21.33 -8.32 -10.64
CA LYS A 4 22.65 -8.96 -10.47
C LYS A 4 23.42 -8.44 -9.27
N SER A 5 22.92 -7.37 -8.63
CA SER A 5 23.53 -6.77 -7.46
C SER A 5 22.48 -6.38 -6.42
N ARG A 6 22.91 -6.26 -5.16
CA ARG A 6 22.06 -5.75 -4.08
C ARG A 6 21.54 -4.35 -4.40
N LYS A 7 22.35 -3.53 -5.08
CA LYS A 7 21.95 -2.18 -5.47
C LYS A 7 20.82 -2.21 -6.48
N GLU A 8 20.93 -3.01 -7.55
CA GLU A 8 19.86 -3.14 -8.54
C GLU A 8 18.55 -3.64 -7.92
N LEU A 9 18.63 -4.62 -7.00
CA LEU A 9 17.43 -5.09 -6.30
C LEU A 9 16.83 -4.01 -5.39
N ALA A 10 17.67 -3.27 -4.66
CA ALA A 10 17.22 -2.19 -3.80
C ALA A 10 16.56 -1.06 -4.59
N ASP A 11 17.14 -0.69 -5.74
CA ASP A 11 16.60 0.34 -6.63
C ASP A 11 15.22 -0.10 -7.15
N LEU A 12 15.09 -1.35 -7.64
CA LEU A 12 13.81 -1.92 -8.12
C LEU A 12 12.73 -1.95 -7.02
N VAL A 13 13.08 -2.45 -5.84
CA VAL A 13 12.14 -2.53 -4.70
C VAL A 13 11.72 -1.13 -4.27
N THR A 14 12.65 -0.17 -4.26
CA THR A 14 12.35 1.22 -3.87
C THR A 14 11.40 1.88 -4.85
N GLU A 15 11.68 1.76 -6.15
CA GLU A 15 10.82 2.29 -7.21
C GLU A 15 9.40 1.70 -7.12
N THR A 16 9.29 0.37 -7.05
CA THR A 16 7.99 -0.31 -6.93
C THR A 16 7.25 0.09 -5.65
N THR A 17 7.97 0.30 -4.54
CA THR A 17 7.39 0.76 -3.28
C THR A 17 6.82 2.16 -3.40
N LEU A 18 7.51 3.06 -4.11
CA LEU A 18 7.02 4.41 -4.36
C LEU A 18 5.75 4.36 -5.23
N ASP A 19 5.79 3.62 -6.34
CA ASP A 19 4.64 3.46 -7.24
C ASP A 19 3.38 2.98 -6.46
N VAL A 20 3.51 1.90 -5.70
CA VAL A 20 2.39 1.34 -4.94
C VAL A 20 1.88 2.30 -3.86
N TYR A 21 2.77 3.00 -3.15
CA TYR A 21 2.33 3.97 -2.16
C TYR A 21 1.63 5.17 -2.80
N GLU A 22 2.12 5.65 -3.94
CA GLU A 22 1.49 6.75 -4.68
C GLU A 22 0.07 6.38 -5.16
N ASP A 23 -0.14 5.12 -5.56
CA ASP A 23 -1.43 4.61 -6.01
C ASP A 23 -2.45 4.35 -4.87
N LEU A 24 -1.99 3.77 -3.75
CA LEU A 24 -2.87 3.34 -2.67
C LEU A 24 -3.12 4.43 -1.61
N THR A 25 -2.17 5.34 -1.40
CA THR A 25 -2.27 6.36 -0.34
C THR A 25 -3.48 7.30 -0.52
N PRO A 26 -3.80 7.81 -1.72
CA PRO A 26 -4.97 8.66 -1.92
C PRO A 26 -6.27 7.97 -1.51
N GLN A 27 -6.41 6.68 -1.82
CA GLN A 27 -7.58 5.88 -1.45
C GLN A 27 -7.71 5.75 0.07
N LEU A 28 -6.60 5.53 0.79
CA LEU A 28 -6.60 5.51 2.25
C LEU A 28 -7.02 6.88 2.81
N ILE A 29 -6.49 7.98 2.29
CA ILE A 29 -6.84 9.33 2.77
C ILE A 29 -8.34 9.61 2.62
N GLU A 30 -8.92 9.30 1.46
CA GLU A 30 -10.35 9.47 1.22
C GLU A 30 -11.20 8.67 2.21
N ARG A 31 -10.82 7.42 2.46
CA ARG A 31 -11.50 6.54 3.41
C ARG A 31 -11.44 7.06 4.84
N LEU A 32 -10.26 7.49 5.29
CA LEU A 32 -10.07 8.04 6.63
C LEU A 32 -10.88 9.33 6.84
N GLU A 33 -10.95 10.20 5.84
CA GLU A 33 -11.80 11.39 5.90
C GLU A 33 -13.29 11.02 5.96
N GLN A 34 -13.75 10.03 5.18
CA GLN A 34 -15.13 9.54 5.25
C GLN A 34 -15.49 9.01 6.64
N ILE A 35 -14.61 8.22 7.26
CA ILE A 35 -14.83 7.67 8.61
C ILE A 35 -14.93 8.80 9.63
N LYS A 36 -14.01 9.77 9.58
CA LYS A 36 -13.94 10.89 10.51
C LYS A 36 -15.21 11.75 10.49
N HIS A 37 -15.73 12.03 9.29
CA HIS A 37 -16.94 12.84 9.09
C HIS A 37 -18.24 12.03 9.16
N SER A 38 -18.17 10.71 9.38
CA SER A 38 -19.35 9.87 9.53
C SER A 38 -20.18 10.28 10.75
N GLN A 39 -21.48 10.48 10.54
CA GLN A 39 -22.45 10.73 11.61
C GLN A 39 -23.08 9.44 12.15
N ASP A 40 -22.89 8.33 11.44
CA ASP A 40 -23.49 7.02 11.77
C ASP A 40 -22.63 6.20 12.74
N LEU A 41 -21.39 6.65 13.01
CA LEU A 41 -20.43 5.96 13.87
C LEU A 41 -20.19 6.73 15.16
N SER A 42 -20.13 6.03 16.28
CA SER A 42 -19.59 6.59 17.51
C SER A 42 -18.09 6.85 17.38
N GLU A 43 -17.53 7.70 18.24
CA GLU A 43 -16.09 7.98 18.23
C GLU A 43 -15.24 6.72 18.47
N SER A 44 -15.73 5.75 19.25
CA SER A 44 -15.02 4.49 19.43
C SER A 44 -15.02 3.65 18.14
N GLN A 45 -16.16 3.60 17.44
CA GLN A 45 -16.27 2.87 16.17
C GLN A 45 -15.41 3.52 15.08
N LYS A 46 -15.33 4.86 15.03
CA LYS A 46 -14.43 5.55 14.10
C LYS A 46 -12.97 5.15 14.31
N ASN A 47 -12.52 5.07 15.57
CA ASN A 47 -11.15 4.64 15.86
C ASN A 47 -10.89 3.20 15.42
N ASP A 48 -11.84 2.30 15.66
CA ASP A 48 -11.74 0.90 15.23
C ASP A 48 -11.65 0.78 13.70
N GLU A 49 -12.50 1.52 12.97
CA GLU A 49 -12.49 1.57 11.49
C GLU A 49 -11.19 2.17 10.94
N VAL A 50 -10.68 3.26 11.53
CA VAL A 50 -9.38 3.84 11.16
C VAL A 50 -8.25 2.82 11.31
N MET A 51 -8.21 2.10 12.43
CA MET A 51 -7.20 1.06 12.63
C MET A 51 -7.34 -0.07 11.62
N LEU A 52 -8.57 -0.48 11.30
CA LEU A 52 -8.85 -1.52 10.32
C LEU A 52 -8.37 -1.11 8.91
N ASP A 53 -8.72 0.08 8.45
CA ASP A 53 -8.31 0.59 7.14
C ASP A 53 -6.78 0.79 7.06
N MET A 54 -6.13 1.26 8.13
CA MET A 54 -4.67 1.33 8.19
C MET A 54 -4.00 -0.05 8.10
N MET A 55 -4.52 -1.05 8.81
CA MET A 55 -4.00 -2.43 8.70
C MET A 55 -4.21 -3.00 7.30
N GLY A 56 -5.38 -2.75 6.71
CA GLY A 56 -5.70 -3.13 5.34
C GLY A 56 -4.75 -2.52 4.32
N PHE A 57 -4.43 -1.22 4.47
CA PHE A 57 -3.47 -0.51 3.64
C PHE A 57 -2.07 -1.13 3.71
N VAL A 58 -1.53 -1.35 4.91
CA VAL A 58 -0.19 -1.95 5.09
C VAL A 58 -0.11 -3.33 4.45
N LYS A 59 -1.14 -4.16 4.64
CA LYS A 59 -1.21 -5.49 4.03
C LYS A 59 -1.24 -5.39 2.49
N SER A 60 -2.07 -4.50 1.96
CA SER A 60 -2.23 -4.33 0.51
C SER A 60 -0.93 -3.84 -0.12
N CYS A 61 -0.30 -2.80 0.44
CA CYS A 61 1.00 -2.33 -0.03
C CYS A 61 2.05 -3.44 -0.03
N THR A 62 2.14 -4.23 1.04
CA THR A 62 3.11 -5.33 1.13
C THR A 62 2.86 -6.37 0.04
N ASN A 63 1.59 -6.71 -0.22
CA ASN A 63 1.21 -7.69 -1.24
C ASN A 63 1.54 -7.18 -2.64
N GLU A 64 1.08 -5.98 -3.00
CA GLU A 64 1.29 -5.40 -4.33
C GLU A 64 2.78 -5.21 -4.61
N ILE A 65 3.57 -4.68 -3.66
CA ILE A 65 5.02 -4.51 -3.83
C ILE A 65 5.70 -5.86 -4.12
N ILE A 66 5.36 -6.93 -3.39
CA ILE A 66 5.97 -8.24 -3.61
C ILE A 66 5.55 -8.80 -4.98
N ILE A 67 4.28 -8.69 -5.34
CA ILE A 67 3.77 -9.18 -6.62
C ILE A 67 4.46 -8.46 -7.78
N ASP A 68 4.50 -7.13 -7.75
CA ASP A 68 5.06 -6.31 -8.83
C ASP A 68 6.58 -6.46 -8.94
N VAL A 69 7.30 -6.51 -7.82
CA VAL A 69 8.74 -6.78 -7.84
C VAL A 69 9.01 -8.13 -8.50
N LEU A 70 8.27 -9.18 -8.13
CA LEU A 70 8.45 -10.51 -8.73
C LEU A 70 8.03 -10.53 -10.20
N ALA A 71 6.93 -9.88 -10.56
CA ALA A 71 6.48 -9.77 -11.95
C ALA A 71 7.54 -9.09 -12.83
N ARG A 72 8.09 -7.95 -12.38
CA ARG A 72 9.19 -7.25 -13.05
C ARG A 72 10.45 -8.11 -13.14
N ILE A 73 10.77 -8.89 -12.10
CA ILE A 73 11.94 -9.80 -12.12
C ILE A 73 11.78 -10.86 -13.20
N PHE A 74 10.63 -11.54 -13.21
CA PHE A 74 10.34 -12.66 -14.11
C PHE A 74 9.90 -12.22 -15.52
N GLY A 75 9.64 -10.93 -15.73
CA GLY A 75 9.16 -10.41 -17.02
C GLY A 75 7.73 -10.83 -17.32
N LEU A 76 6.86 -10.79 -16.30
CA LEU A 76 5.45 -11.19 -16.36
C LEU A 76 4.49 -9.99 -16.50
N GLU A 77 5.01 -8.83 -16.93
CA GLU A 77 4.21 -7.64 -17.24
C GLU A 77 3.21 -7.90 -18.38
#